data_AF-A0A6L3ILH4-F1
#
_entry.id   AF-A0A6L3ILH4-F1
#
_cell.length_a   1.000
_cell.length_b   1.000
_cell.length_c   1.000
_cell.angle_alpha   90.00
_cell.angle_beta   90.00
_cell.angle_gamma   90.00
#
_symmetry.space_group_name_H-M   'P 1'
#
loop_
_entity.id
_entity.type
_entity.pdbx_description
1 polymer ?
#
loop_
_entity_poly.entity_id
_entity_poly.type
_entity_poly.pdbx_seq_one_letter_code
_entity_poly.pdbx_strand_id
1 'polypeptide(L)' 'FKEVGIKGELYSSEFNRSFDTRHSVCSIKQDENGKFDFKIDGVSHVNWFRKKMNEFREAIGIPKPRQNRSMRL' A
#
# COMPACT_ATOMS: atom_id res chain seq x y z
N PHE A 1 7.28 8.81 17.30
CA PHE A 1 6.53 8.11 16.24
C PHE A 1 5.44 7.28 16.92
N LYS A 2 4.29 7.08 16.30
CA LYS A 2 3.24 6.21 16.85
C LYS A 2 2.92 5.13 15.83
N GLU A 3 3.12 3.88 16.24
CA GLU A 3 2.67 2.72 15.48
C GLU A 3 1.25 2.37 15.93
N VAL A 4 0.38 2.12 14.97
CA VAL A 4 -1.00 1.74 15.22
C VAL A 4 -1.29 0.51 14.36
N GLY A 5 -1.73 -0.56 15.01
CA GLY A 5 -2.24 -1.73 14.29
C GLY A 5 -3.55 -1.37 13.58
N ILE A 6 -3.67 -1.72 12.30
CA ILE A 6 -4.88 -1.49 11.53
C ILE A 6 -5.79 -2.72 11.67
N LYS A 7 -7.09 -2.48 11.86
CA LYS A 7 -8.12 -3.52 11.81
C LYS A 7 -9.05 -3.23 10.65
N GLY A 8 -9.53 -4.30 9.99
CA GLY A 8 -10.46 -4.20 8.87
C GLY A 8 -9.76 -4.14 7.51
N GLU A 9 -10.23 -3.27 6.64
CA GLU A 9 -9.76 -3.15 5.26
C GLU A 9 -9.39 -1.71 4.91
N LEU A 10 -8.44 -1.56 3.97
CA LEU A 10 -8.11 -0.29 3.36
C LEU A 10 -8.53 -0.28 1.90
N TYR A 11 -9.23 0.78 1.51
CA TYR A 11 -9.67 0.97 0.14
C TYR A 11 -8.59 1.66 -0.70
N SER A 12 -8.32 1.10 -1.88
CA SER A 12 -7.44 1.70 -2.89
C SER A 12 -8.25 2.26 -4.05
N SER A 13 -8.10 3.55 -4.32
CA SER A 13 -8.65 4.19 -5.52
C SER A 13 -7.94 3.72 -6.80
N GLU A 14 -6.63 3.44 -6.74
CA GLU A 14 -5.84 2.93 -7.87
C GLU A 14 -6.40 1.59 -8.40
N PHE A 15 -6.96 0.77 -7.51
CA PHE A 15 -7.48 -0.55 -7.85
C PHE A 15 -9.00 -0.69 -7.71
N ASN A 16 -9.68 0.38 -7.29
CA ASN A 16 -11.11 0.39 -6.97
C ASN A 16 -11.54 -0.81 -6.11
N ARG A 17 -10.78 -1.11 -5.05
CA ARG A 17 -10.97 -2.31 -4.22
C ARG A 17 -10.43 -2.13 -2.81
N SER A 18 -11.07 -2.82 -1.85
CA SER A 18 -10.60 -2.97 -0.47
C SER A 18 -9.61 -4.12 -0.30
N PHE A 19 -8.60 -3.90 0.54
CA PHE A 19 -7.56 -4.86 0.87
C PHE A 19 -7.55 -5.14 2.36
N ASP A 20 -7.52 -6.42 2.70
CA ASP A 20 -7.42 -6.87 4.08
C ASP A 20 -6.13 -6.37 4.74
N THR A 21 -6.27 -5.82 5.95
CA THR A 21 -5.15 -5.26 6.72
C THR A 21 -4.80 -6.08 7.95
N ARG A 22 -5.34 -7.31 8.08
CA ARG A 22 -4.96 -8.18 9.19
C ARG A 22 -3.43 -8.32 9.18
N HIS A 23 -2.85 -8.08 10.35
CA HIS A 23 -1.40 -8.09 10.58
C HIS A 23 -0.59 -6.93 9.97
N SER A 24 -1.24 -5.92 9.39
CA SER A 24 -0.55 -4.72 8.90
C SER A 24 -0.44 -3.65 9.99
N VAL A 25 0.72 -2.99 10.05
CA VAL A 25 0.98 -1.90 11.00
C VAL A 25 1.16 -0.61 10.22
N CYS A 26 0.47 0.46 10.61
CA CYS A 26 0.75 1.78 10.07
C CYS A 26 1.54 2.66 11.03
N SER A 27 2.32 3.56 10.43
CA SER A 27 3.02 4.61 11.13
C SER A 27 2.71 5.94 10.47
N ILE A 28 2.39 6.93 11.29
CA ILE A 28 2.26 8.33 10.86
C ILE A 28 3.39 9.11 11.53
N LYS A 29 4.19 9.82 10.74
CA LYS A 29 5.23 10.72 11.22
C LYS A 29 5.05 12.09 10.58
N GLN A 30 5.05 13.14 11.40
CA GLN A 30 5.14 14.51 10.90
C GLN A 30 6.61 14.89 10.73
N ASP A 31 6.96 15.51 9.60
CA ASP A 31 8.28 16.08 9.37
C ASP A 31 8.40 17.52 9.90
N GLU A 32 9.61 18.09 9.79
CA GLU A 32 9.92 19.45 10.27
C GLU A 32 9.12 20.54 9.51
N ASN A 33 8.63 20.23 8.31
CA ASN A 33 7.79 21.12 7.50
C ASN A 33 6.29 20.94 7.80
N GLY A 34 5.93 20.09 8.76
CA GLY A 34 4.55 19.80 9.11
C GLY A 34 3.86 18.77 8.22
N LYS A 35 4.56 18.16 7.24
CA LYS A 35 4.00 17.15 6.33
C LYS A 35 3.98 15.79 7.00
N PHE A 36 2.91 15.04 6.78
CA PHE A 36 2.75 13.68 7.30
C PHE A 36 3.27 12.64 6.29
N ASP A 37 4.20 11.81 6.75
CA ASP A 37 4.61 10.56 6.11
C ASP A 37 3.74 9.43 6.67
N PHE A 38 2.90 8.85 5.81
CA PHE A 38 2.04 7.71 6.13
C PHE A 38 2.59 6.45 5.47
N LYS A 39 2.97 5.49 6.31
CA LYS A 39 3.53 4.19 5.89
C LYS A 39 2.71 3.05 6.45
N ILE A 40 2.65 1.96 5.68
CA ILE A 40 2.06 0.68 6.05
C ILE A 40 3.15 -0.37 5.88
N ASP A 41 3.43 -1.14 6.92
CA ASP A 41 4.53 -2.13 6.97
C ASP A 41 5.89 -1.55 6.53
N GLY A 42 6.15 -0.30 6.92
CA GLY A 42 7.40 0.41 6.62
C GLY A 42 7.53 0.97 5.20
N VAL A 43 6.55 0.74 4.30
CA VAL A 43 6.55 1.27 2.92
C VAL A 43 5.45 2.32 2.74
N SER A 44 5.53 3.13 1.68
CA SER A 44 4.47 4.08 1.35
C SER A 44 3.15 3.35 1.07
N HIS A 45 2.01 3.97 1.39
CA HIS A 45 0.69 3.37 1.16
C HIS A 45 0.44 2.94 -0.30
N VAL A 46 0.95 3.72 -1.28
CA VAL A 46 0.86 3.37 -2.71
C VAL A 46 1.58 2.05 -3.00
N ASN A 47 2.82 1.92 -2.53
CA ASN A 47 3.61 0.70 -2.74
C ASN A 47 3.00 -0.49 -2.00
N TRP A 48 2.43 -0.27 -0.81
CA TRP A 48 1.71 -1.29 -0.07
C TRP A 48 0.51 -1.84 -0.86
N PHE A 49 -0.34 -0.96 -1.42
CA PHE A 49 -1.48 -1.40 -2.25
C PHE A 49 -1.04 -2.18 -3.48
N ARG A 50 0.01 -1.71 -4.18
CA ARG A 50 0.57 -2.41 -5.34
C ARG A 50 1.09 -3.80 -4.97
N LYS A 51 1.74 -3.93 -3.82
CA LYS A 51 2.17 -5.22 -3.29
C LYS A 51 0.96 -6.13 -3.02
N LYS A 52 -0.08 -5.63 -2.34
CA LYS A 52 -1.30 -6.40 -2.08
C LYS A 52 -2.05 -6.83 -3.35
N MET A 53 -2.13 -5.96 -4.36
CA MET A 53 -2.72 -6.34 -5.64
C MET A 53 -1.91 -7.43 -6.35
N ASN A 54 -0.58 -7.37 -6.25
CA ASN A 54 0.29 -8.39 -6.80
C ASN A 54 0.12 -9.75 -6.09
N GLU A 55 0.08 -9.76 -4.76
CA GLU A 55 -0.21 -10.96 -3.96
C GLU A 55 -1.57 -11.55 -4.32
N PHE A 56 -2.60 -10.71 -4.44
CA PHE A 56 -3.94 -11.11 -4.85
C PHE A 56 -3.94 -11.77 -6.23
N ARG A 57 -3.27 -11.16 -7.22
CA ARG A 57 -3.15 -11.70 -8.58
C ARG A 57 -2.44 -13.05 -8.62
N GLU A 58 -1.32 -13.18 -7.90
CA GLU A 58 -0.58 -14.43 -7.79
C GLU A 58 -1.45 -15.55 -7.20
N ALA A 59 -2.22 -15.24 -6.15
CA ALA A 59 -3.13 -16.20 -5.52
C ALA A 59 -4.24 -16.71 -6.45
N ILE A 60 -4.66 -15.92 -7.44
CA ILE A 60 -5.68 -16.29 -8.44
C ILE A 60 -5.09 -16.68 -9.80
N GLY A 61 -3.75 -16.86 -9.90
CA GLY A 61 -3.07 -17.31 -11.12
C GLY A 61 -2.99 -16.25 -12.23
N ILE A 62 -3.23 -14.98 -11.94
CA ILE A 62 -3.10 -13.89 -12.92
C ILE A 62 -1.66 -13.38 -12.92
N PRO A 63 -0.96 -13.35 -14.08
CA PRO A 63 0.40 -12.84 -14.15
C PRO A 63 0.44 -11.34 -13.85
N LYS A 64 1.55 -10.88 -13.24
CA LYS A 64 1.78 -9.44 -13.01
C LYS A 64 1.80 -8.71 -14.35
N PRO A 65 1.13 -7.55 -14.49
CA PRO A 65 1.30 -6.72 -15.67
C PRO A 65 2.77 -6.35 -15.78
N ARG A 66 3.36 -6.57 -16.96
CA ARG A 66 4.72 -6.12 -17.25
C ARG A 66 4.76 -4.62 -16.98
N GLN A 67 5.61 -4.18 -16.05
CA GLN A 67 5.89 -2.77 -15.89
C GLN A 67 6.51 -2.26 -17.20
N ASN A 68 5.71 -1.57 -18.01
CA ASN A 68 6.24 -0.75 -19.08
C ASN A 68 7.04 0.37 -18.41
N ARG A 69 8.36 0.17 -18.34
CA ARG A 69 9.36 1.15 -17.86
C ARG A 69 9.41 2.42 -18.73
N SER A 70 8.49 2.60 -19.68
CA SER A 70 8.52 3.61 -20.73
C SER A 70 7.63 4.84 -20.50
N MET A 71 6.83 4.91 -19.44
CA MET A 71 6.23 6.21 -19.07
C MET A 71 7.22 7.01 -18.21
N ARG A 72 8.08 7.77 -18.90
CA ARG A 72 8.64 9.00 -18.34
C ARG A 72 7.48 9.99 -18.21
N LEU A 73 7.28 10.50 -16.99
CA LEU A 73 6.48 11.69 -16.71
C LEU A 73 7.11 12.91 -17.39
#